data_AF-A0A9P6C5M5-F1
#
_entry.id   AF-A0A9P6C5M5-F1
#
_cell.length_a   1.000
_cell.length_b   1.000
_cell.length_c   1.000
_cell.angle_alpha   90.00
_cell.angle_beta   90.00
_cell.angle_gamma   90.00
#
_symmetry.space_group_name_H-M   'P 1'
#
loop_
_entity.id
_entity.type
_entity.pdbx_description
1 polymer ?
#
loop_
_entity_poly.entity_id
_entity_poly.type
_entity_poly.pdbx_seq_one_letter_code
_entity_poly.pdbx_strand_id
1 'polypeptide(L)'
;MPKAYLRLKKNWEDFIDNLLREWKTLNIISGLLLSGILTIFQIDAAQSDAITRYMAFWSLISALISLLYGCFFIIRFSGMRRVHRAVEWATEAQRRQTPFWNVWTMLAMPAVWLVWSILAYIACIMSFMWRIRPNQPDAKVPPQVGPATEGAFRIFICCVFGIGILYAILIINTLRRYGSKMDRAWKRRIA
;
A
#
# COMPACT_ATOMS: atom_id res chain seq x y z
N MET A 1 10.96 -37.01 12.69
CA MET A 1 10.15 -36.33 11.65
C MET A 1 10.83 -36.49 10.29
N PRO A 2 10.07 -36.65 9.19
CA PRO A 2 10.66 -36.83 7.86
C PRO A 2 11.45 -35.59 7.40
N LYS A 3 12.61 -35.80 6.74
CA LYS A 3 13.52 -34.72 6.26
C LYS A 3 12.82 -33.68 5.39
N ALA A 4 11.85 -34.10 4.58
CA ALA A 4 11.06 -33.22 3.72
C ALA A 4 10.23 -32.19 4.50
N TYR A 5 9.67 -32.58 5.66
CA TYR A 5 8.89 -31.68 6.52
C TYR A 5 9.77 -30.60 7.16
N LEU A 6 10.97 -30.98 7.64
CA LEU A 6 11.93 -30.05 8.23
C LEU A 6 12.41 -29.00 7.20
N ARG A 7 12.66 -29.43 5.96
CA ARG A 7 13.01 -28.52 4.87
C ARG A 7 11.88 -27.56 4.53
N LEU A 8 10.64 -28.06 4.42
CA LEU A 8 9.46 -27.23 4.17
C LEU A 8 9.24 -26.21 5.29
N LYS A 9 9.41 -26.64 6.55
CA LYS A 9 9.34 -25.77 7.72
C LYS A 9 10.32 -24.61 7.59
N LYS A 10 11.60 -24.92 7.39
CA LYS A 10 12.66 -23.92 7.29
C LYS A 10 12.39 -22.92 6.16
N ASN A 11 12.11 -23.42 4.95
CA ASN A 11 11.83 -22.57 3.80
C ASN A 11 10.61 -21.66 4.02
N TRP A 12 9.58 -22.15 4.71
CA TRP A 12 8.40 -21.34 5.04
C TRP A 12 8.68 -20.27 6.08
N GLU A 13 9.40 -20.63 7.15
CA GLU A 13 9.81 -19.68 8.19
C GLU A 13 10.69 -18.58 7.58
N ASP A 14 11.66 -18.94 6.74
CA ASP A 14 12.52 -17.99 6.03
C ASP A 14 11.70 -17.07 5.09
N PHE A 15 10.74 -17.62 4.35
CA PHE A 15 9.85 -16.85 3.46
C PHE A 15 9.01 -15.81 4.24
N ILE A 16 8.37 -16.23 5.33
CA ILE A 16 7.57 -15.33 6.17
C ILE A 16 8.45 -14.27 6.83
N ASP A 17 9.62 -14.65 7.33
CA ASP A 17 10.55 -13.72 7.96
C ASP A 17 11.06 -12.66 6.96
N ASN A 18 11.31 -13.05 5.70
CA ASN A 18 11.66 -12.11 4.64
C ASN A 18 10.50 -11.15 4.30
N LEU A 19 9.28 -11.66 4.09
CA LEU A 19 8.11 -10.82 3.84
C LEU A 19 7.84 -9.82 4.96
N LEU A 20 7.95 -10.27 6.22
CA LEU A 20 7.77 -9.39 7.38
C LEU A 20 8.85 -8.31 7.46
N ARG A 21 10.10 -8.62 7.10
CA ARG A 21 11.17 -7.61 7.01
C ARG A 21 10.87 -6.60 5.90
N GLU A 22 10.49 -7.06 4.71
CA GLU A 22 10.15 -6.19 3.59
C GLU A 22 9.01 -5.23 3.94
N TRP A 23 7.89 -5.72 4.48
CA TRP A 23 6.78 -4.86 4.87
C TRP A 23 7.11 -3.88 6.00
N LYS A 24 7.97 -4.27 6.95
CA LYS A 24 8.46 -3.33 7.98
C LYS A 24 9.25 -2.20 7.33
N THR A 25 10.14 -2.51 6.39
CA THR A 25 10.91 -1.51 5.65
C THR A 25 10.00 -0.59 4.86
N LEU A 26 9.01 -1.14 4.14
CA LEU A 26 8.03 -0.34 3.38
C LEU A 26 7.21 0.58 4.28
N ASN A 27 6.85 0.14 5.49
CA ASN A 27 6.14 0.96 6.47
C ASN A 27 7.01 2.11 7.00
N ILE A 28 8.30 1.85 7.28
CA ILE A 28 9.24 2.90 7.67
C ILE A 28 9.33 3.95 6.57
N ILE A 29 9.50 3.53 5.31
CA ILE A 29 9.56 4.46 4.17
C ILE A 29 8.24 5.22 4.01
N SER A 30 7.09 4.54 4.12
CA SER A 30 5.77 5.17 4.03
C SER A 30 5.59 6.24 5.12
N GLY A 31 6.02 5.96 6.36
CA GLY A 31 5.98 6.91 7.48
C GLY A 31 6.90 8.12 7.27
N LEU A 32 8.12 7.90 6.76
CA LEU A 32 9.04 8.98 6.41
C LEU A 32 8.46 9.87 5.29
N LEU A 33 7.88 9.24 4.27
CA LEU A 33 7.26 9.94 3.15
C LEU A 33 6.05 10.76 3.60
N LEU A 34 5.18 10.19 4.46
CA LEU A 34 4.06 10.91 5.08
C LEU A 34 4.53 12.17 5.82
N SER A 35 5.60 12.07 6.61
CA SER A 35 6.20 13.21 7.31
C SER A 35 6.66 14.29 6.32
N GLY A 36 7.39 13.91 5.27
CA GLY A 36 7.86 14.84 4.24
C GLY A 36 6.70 15.56 3.53
N ILE A 37 5.66 14.83 3.16
CA ILE A 37 4.47 15.40 2.50
C ILE A 37 3.76 16.40 3.42
N LEU A 38 3.57 16.05 4.70
CA LEU A 38 2.95 16.95 5.68
C LEU A 38 3.75 18.25 5.87
N THR A 39 5.08 18.19 5.80
CA THR A 39 5.93 19.38 5.83
C THR A 39 5.72 20.27 4.60
N ILE A 40 5.54 19.70 3.39
CA ILE A 40 5.21 20.50 2.19
C ILE A 40 3.85 21.19 2.36
N PHE A 41 2.87 20.53 3.00
CA PHE A 41 1.58 21.16 3.30
C PHE A 41 1.67 22.39 4.21
N GLN A 42 2.74 22.51 5.01
CA GLN A 42 2.97 23.67 5.89
C GLN A 42 3.49 24.90 5.12
N ILE A 43 3.87 24.77 3.85
CA ILE A 43 4.37 25.88 3.05
C ILE A 43 3.20 26.54 2.29
N ASP A 44 2.89 27.80 2.59
CA ASP A 44 1.79 28.54 1.95
C ASP A 44 1.92 28.62 0.41
N ALA A 45 3.16 28.75 -0.08
CA ALA A 45 3.45 28.72 -1.51
C ALA A 45 3.09 27.38 -2.18
N ALA A 46 3.19 26.25 -1.45
CA ALA A 46 2.78 24.94 -1.97
C ALA A 46 1.25 24.78 -1.99
N GLN A 47 0.55 25.42 -1.05
CA GLN A 47 -0.92 25.35 -0.95
C GLN A 47 -1.63 26.22 -1.98
N SER A 48 -1.00 27.33 -2.37
CA SER A 48 -1.55 28.25 -3.38
C SER A 48 -1.48 27.69 -4.80
N ASP A 49 -0.52 26.80 -5.11
CA ASP A 49 -0.47 26.11 -6.39
C ASP A 49 -1.29 24.80 -6.40
N ALA A 50 -2.37 24.80 -7.19
CA ALA A 50 -3.30 23.67 -7.24
C ALA A 50 -2.64 22.35 -7.68
N ILE A 51 -1.70 22.37 -8.62
CA ILE A 51 -1.07 21.15 -9.12
C ILE A 51 -0.21 20.50 -8.03
N THR A 52 0.67 21.28 -7.41
CA THR A 52 1.51 20.83 -6.30
C THR A 52 0.64 20.27 -5.16
N ARG A 53 -0.44 20.98 -4.80
CA ARG A 53 -1.38 20.54 -3.78
C ARG A 53 -2.04 19.20 -4.10
N TYR A 54 -2.57 19.01 -5.31
CA TYR A 54 -3.24 17.76 -5.69
C TYR A 54 -2.29 16.57 -5.82
N MET A 55 -1.07 16.79 -6.32
CA MET A 55 -0.02 15.76 -6.34
C MET A 55 0.38 15.34 -4.92
N ALA A 56 0.52 16.30 -3.99
CA ALA A 56 0.78 16.03 -2.59
C ALA A 56 -0.36 15.20 -1.96
N PHE A 57 -1.63 15.54 -2.22
CA PHE A 57 -2.78 14.76 -1.71
C PHE A 57 -2.81 13.33 -2.26
N TRP A 58 -2.55 13.12 -3.55
CA TRP A 58 -2.49 11.78 -4.11
C TRP A 58 -1.34 10.97 -3.48
N SER A 59 -0.15 11.57 -3.36
CA SER A 59 0.97 10.94 -2.68
C SER A 59 0.65 10.58 -1.23
N LEU A 60 -0.02 11.48 -0.50
CA LEU A 60 -0.43 11.28 0.89
C LEU A 60 -1.38 10.09 1.05
N ILE A 61 -2.44 10.04 0.24
CA ILE A 61 -3.46 8.98 0.31
C ILE A 61 -2.84 7.62 -0.04
N SER A 62 -2.00 7.56 -1.07
CA SER A 62 -1.33 6.32 -1.47
C SER A 62 -0.32 5.84 -0.41
N ALA A 63 0.46 6.74 0.21
CA ALA A 63 1.34 6.40 1.33
C ALA A 63 0.54 5.88 2.54
N LEU A 64 -0.59 6.51 2.86
CA LEU A 64 -1.45 6.09 3.96
C LEU A 64 -2.04 4.69 3.71
N ILE A 65 -2.54 4.43 2.49
CA ILE A 65 -3.06 3.10 2.12
C ILE A 65 -1.94 2.04 2.21
N SER A 66 -0.75 2.33 1.68
CA SER A 66 0.43 1.47 1.79
C SER A 66 0.75 1.12 3.25
N LEU A 67 0.81 2.13 4.11
CA LEU A 67 1.13 1.98 5.52
C LEU A 67 0.07 1.13 6.25
N LEU A 68 -1.22 1.39 6.00
CA LEU A 68 -2.31 0.63 6.60
C LEU A 68 -2.26 -0.84 6.19
N TYR A 69 -2.02 -1.12 4.91
CA TYR A 69 -1.88 -2.49 4.41
C TYR A 69 -0.66 -3.20 4.99
N GLY A 70 0.50 -2.53 4.99
CA GLY A 70 1.72 -3.10 5.56
C GLY A 70 1.55 -3.44 7.04
N CYS A 71 0.96 -2.54 7.84
CA CYS A 71 0.65 -2.80 9.25
C CYS A 71 -0.30 -3.99 9.43
N PHE A 72 -1.40 -4.03 8.66
CA PHE A 72 -2.37 -5.11 8.73
C PHE A 72 -1.75 -6.47 8.35
N PHE A 73 -0.91 -6.49 7.31
CA PHE A 73 -0.21 -7.70 6.87
C PHE A 73 0.81 -8.18 7.88
N ILE A 74 1.62 -7.28 8.47
CA ILE A 74 2.57 -7.65 9.53
C ILE A 74 1.83 -8.33 10.69
N ILE A 75 0.72 -7.74 11.17
CA ILE A 75 -0.08 -8.32 12.26
C ILE A 75 -0.61 -9.70 11.85
N ARG A 76 -1.23 -9.81 10.68
CA ARG A 76 -1.93 -11.04 10.29
C ARG A 76 -0.99 -12.20 9.90
N PHE A 77 0.14 -11.90 9.28
CA PHE A 77 1.12 -12.88 8.83
C PHE A 77 2.16 -13.24 9.90
N SER A 78 2.38 -12.39 10.91
CA SER A 78 3.19 -12.76 12.09
C SER A 78 2.69 -14.05 12.75
N GLY A 79 1.37 -14.29 12.76
CA GLY A 79 0.73 -15.50 13.26
C GLY A 79 0.71 -16.70 12.30
N MET A 80 1.27 -16.59 11.08
CA MET A 80 1.26 -17.64 10.04
C MET A 80 2.54 -18.47 9.98
N ARG A 81 3.47 -18.29 10.92
CA ARG A 81 4.76 -19.01 10.97
C ARG A 81 4.65 -20.54 11.08
N ARG A 82 3.48 -21.08 11.44
CA ARG A 82 3.25 -22.53 11.60
C ARG A 82 3.11 -23.26 10.24
N VAL A 83 3.92 -24.30 10.03
CA VAL A 83 4.02 -25.10 8.79
C VAL A 83 2.70 -25.70 8.29
N HIS A 84 1.80 -26.13 9.18
CA HIS A 84 0.51 -26.67 8.74
C HIS A 84 -0.35 -25.62 8.01
N ARG A 85 -0.21 -24.34 8.39
CA ARG A 85 -0.86 -23.21 7.72
C ARG A 85 -0.22 -22.95 6.36
N ALA A 86 1.09 -23.17 6.23
CA ALA A 86 1.84 -23.06 4.98
C ALA A 86 1.33 -24.00 3.89
N VAL A 87 1.10 -25.27 4.25
CA VAL A 87 0.65 -26.30 3.30
C VAL A 87 -0.73 -25.95 2.74
N GLU A 88 -1.65 -25.54 3.61
CA GLU A 88 -3.00 -25.16 3.19
C GLU A 88 -3.01 -23.86 2.40
N TRP A 89 -2.19 -22.89 2.80
CA TRP A 89 -2.03 -21.63 2.10
C TRP A 89 -1.43 -21.81 0.70
N ALA A 90 -0.37 -22.61 0.56
CA ALA A 90 0.26 -22.92 -0.72
C ALA A 90 -0.69 -23.70 -1.65
N THR A 91 -1.41 -24.70 -1.12
CA THR A 91 -2.38 -25.49 -1.91
C THR A 91 -3.53 -24.63 -2.44
N GLU A 92 -4.05 -23.73 -1.61
CA GLU A 92 -5.15 -22.84 -2.00
C GLU A 92 -4.66 -21.68 -2.90
N ALA A 93 -3.42 -21.20 -2.71
CA ALA A 93 -2.79 -20.25 -3.64
C ALA A 93 -2.61 -20.85 -5.04
N GLN A 94 -2.32 -22.15 -5.14
CA GLN A 94 -2.22 -22.85 -6.42
C GLN A 94 -3.58 -23.12 -7.07
N ARG A 95 -4.63 -23.39 -6.27
CA ARG A 95 -5.99 -23.65 -6.79
C ARG A 95 -6.72 -22.40 -7.29
N ARG A 96 -6.37 -21.20 -6.84
CA ARG A 96 -7.07 -19.95 -7.15
C ARG A 96 -6.17 -18.94 -7.87
N GLN A 97 -5.70 -19.32 -9.05
CA GLN A 97 -5.12 -18.36 -9.98
C GLN A 97 -6.20 -17.79 -10.88
N THR A 98 -6.96 -16.82 -10.38
CA THR A 98 -7.71 -15.94 -11.29
C THR A 98 -6.74 -14.90 -11.85
N PRO A 99 -6.80 -14.58 -13.16
CA PRO A 99 -5.82 -13.69 -13.78
C PRO A 99 -5.80 -12.29 -13.16
N PHE A 100 -6.93 -11.82 -12.62
CA PHE A 100 -7.06 -10.49 -12.00
C PHE A 100 -6.77 -10.45 -10.49
N TRP A 101 -6.78 -11.58 -9.79
CA TRP A 101 -6.55 -11.63 -8.34
C TRP A 101 -5.77 -12.88 -7.97
N ASN A 102 -4.52 -12.69 -7.59
CA ASN A 102 -3.66 -13.73 -7.05
C ASN A 102 -3.18 -13.34 -5.65
N VAL A 103 -2.86 -14.33 -4.83
CA VAL A 103 -2.28 -14.15 -3.49
C VAL A 103 -0.99 -13.34 -3.57
N TRP A 104 -0.22 -13.52 -4.64
CA TRP A 104 0.99 -12.73 -4.92
C TRP A 104 0.66 -11.25 -5.16
N THR A 105 -0.42 -10.96 -5.89
CA THR A 105 -0.90 -9.59 -6.10
C THR A 105 -1.30 -8.95 -4.77
N MET A 106 -1.97 -9.71 -3.89
CA MET A 106 -2.30 -9.26 -2.54
C MET A 106 -1.05 -8.89 -1.73
N LEU A 107 -0.02 -9.75 -1.74
CA LEU A 107 1.23 -9.52 -1.01
C LEU A 107 2.01 -8.30 -1.51
N ALA A 108 1.90 -8.00 -2.81
CA ALA A 108 2.58 -6.86 -3.45
C ALA A 108 1.87 -5.50 -3.24
N MET A 109 0.61 -5.47 -2.78
CA MET A 109 -0.19 -4.24 -2.67
C MET A 109 0.51 -3.09 -1.90
N PRO A 110 1.12 -3.28 -0.71
CA PRO A 110 1.78 -2.20 0.00
C PRO A 110 2.90 -1.57 -0.84
N ALA A 111 3.71 -2.40 -1.51
CA ALA A 111 4.78 -1.92 -2.36
C ALA A 111 4.26 -1.13 -3.57
N VAL A 112 3.21 -1.61 -4.23
CA VAL A 112 2.61 -0.93 -5.39
C VAL A 112 2.07 0.44 -5.00
N TRP A 113 1.33 0.53 -3.90
CA TRP A 113 0.81 1.81 -3.40
C TRP A 113 1.93 2.77 -2.99
N LEU A 114 3.01 2.26 -2.38
CA LEU A 114 4.18 3.07 -2.05
C LEU A 114 4.89 3.62 -3.28
N VAL A 115 5.07 2.81 -4.33
CA VAL A 115 5.71 3.25 -5.58
C VAL A 115 4.92 4.40 -6.21
N TRP A 116 3.59 4.28 -6.30
CA TRP A 116 2.74 5.38 -6.79
C TRP A 116 2.86 6.62 -5.91
N SER A 117 2.96 6.45 -4.60
CA SER A 117 3.17 7.55 -3.67
C SER A 117 4.49 8.27 -3.90
N ILE A 118 5.59 7.54 -4.07
CA ILE A 118 6.92 8.09 -4.34
C ILE A 118 6.93 8.83 -5.68
N LEU A 119 6.36 8.25 -6.74
CA LEU A 119 6.29 8.89 -8.05
C LEU A 119 5.47 10.19 -8.00
N ALA A 120 4.32 10.17 -7.32
CA ALA A 120 3.50 11.36 -7.12
C ALA A 120 4.22 12.42 -6.26
N TYR A 121 5.01 12.01 -5.28
CA TYR A 121 5.80 12.92 -4.45
C TYR A 121 6.93 13.58 -5.23
N ILE A 122 7.65 12.81 -6.07
CA ILE A 122 8.67 13.36 -6.96
C ILE A 122 8.03 14.38 -7.91
N ALA A 123 6.87 14.06 -8.49
CA ALA A 123 6.13 15.00 -9.34
C ALA A 123 5.72 16.28 -8.58
N CYS A 124 5.30 16.13 -7.31
CA CYS A 124 5.00 17.26 -6.41
C CYS A 124 6.23 18.17 -6.21
N ILE A 125 7.39 17.60 -5.88
CA ILE A 125 8.63 18.37 -5.70
C ILE A 125 9.02 19.08 -6.99
N MET A 126 8.97 18.38 -8.13
CA MET A 126 9.30 18.96 -9.43
C MET A 126 8.35 20.11 -9.79
N SER A 127 7.05 19.94 -9.54
CA SER A 127 6.05 20.99 -9.72
C SER A 127 6.34 22.21 -8.84
N PHE A 128 6.61 21.99 -7.56
CA PHE A 128 6.96 23.04 -6.60
C PHE A 128 8.21 23.81 -7.04
N MET A 129 9.27 23.11 -7.44
CA MET A 129 10.52 23.71 -7.93
C MET A 129 10.33 24.55 -9.18
N TRP A 130 9.54 24.08 -10.16
CA TRP A 130 9.34 24.79 -11.43
C TRP A 130 8.38 25.98 -11.33
N ARG A 131 7.43 25.93 -10.39
CA ARG A 131 6.34 26.91 -10.30
C ARG A 131 6.61 28.06 -9.34
N ILE A 132 7.51 27.88 -8.38
CA ILE A 132 7.88 28.94 -7.45
C ILE A 132 8.90 29.88 -8.09
N ARG A 133 8.51 31.14 -8.27
CA ARG A 133 9.38 32.22 -8.75
C ARG A 133 9.58 33.25 -7.65
N PRO A 134 10.68 33.16 -6.87
CA PRO A 134 10.89 34.03 -5.71
C PRO A 134 11.16 35.50 -6.07
N ASN A 135 11.55 35.81 -7.31
CA ASN A 135 12.05 37.14 -7.69
C ASN A 135 11.02 38.03 -8.40
N GLN A 136 9.72 37.74 -8.31
CA GLN A 136 8.70 38.49 -9.06
C GLN A 136 7.54 38.90 -8.13
N PRO A 137 7.60 40.09 -7.50
CA PRO A 137 6.60 40.55 -6.53
C PRO A 137 5.20 40.76 -7.14
N ASP A 138 5.11 40.93 -8.47
CA ASP A 138 3.86 41.11 -9.22
C ASP A 138 3.42 39.86 -10.02
N ALA A 139 4.04 38.70 -9.79
CA ALA A 139 3.58 37.44 -10.38
C ALA A 139 2.27 37.02 -9.72
N LYS A 140 1.18 37.67 -10.15
CA LYS A 140 -0.20 37.27 -9.89
C LYS A 140 -0.29 35.76 -9.94
N VAL A 141 -0.75 35.19 -8.83
CA VAL A 141 -1.44 33.91 -8.65
C VAL A 141 -1.12 32.88 -9.74
N PRO A 142 -0.46 31.74 -9.42
CA PRO A 142 -0.20 30.69 -10.41
C PRO A 142 -1.48 30.44 -11.23
N PRO A 143 -1.39 30.26 -12.56
CA PRO A 143 -2.53 30.29 -13.46
C PRO A 143 -3.65 29.43 -12.88
N GLN A 144 -4.74 30.11 -12.46
CA GLN A 144 -5.82 29.46 -11.76
C GLN A 144 -6.36 28.36 -12.67
N VAL A 145 -6.17 27.13 -12.22
CA VAL A 145 -6.62 25.97 -12.97
C VAL A 145 -8.13 26.07 -13.05
N GLY A 146 -8.70 25.97 -14.26
CA GLY A 146 -10.13 26.18 -14.45
C GLY A 146 -10.98 25.29 -13.52
N PRO A 147 -12.18 25.75 -13.12
CA PRO A 147 -13.02 25.05 -12.14
C PRO A 147 -13.33 23.60 -12.54
N ALA A 148 -13.40 23.31 -13.85
CA ALA A 148 -13.56 21.96 -14.37
C ALA A 148 -12.38 21.04 -14.05
N THR A 149 -11.15 21.53 -14.17
CA THR A 149 -9.93 20.76 -13.91
C THR A 149 -9.74 20.51 -12.41
N GLU A 150 -10.11 21.48 -11.57
CA GLU A 150 -10.11 21.29 -10.12
C GLU A 150 -11.09 20.18 -9.71
N GLY A 151 -12.31 20.18 -10.29
CA GLY A 151 -13.27 19.11 -10.11
C GLY A 151 -12.71 17.75 -10.54
N ALA A 152 -12.02 17.69 -11.68
CA ALA A 152 -11.42 16.45 -12.18
C ALA A 152 -10.37 15.87 -11.21
N PHE A 153 -9.49 16.68 -10.63
CA PHE A 153 -8.51 16.21 -9.63
C PHE A 153 -9.18 15.68 -8.37
N ARG A 154 -10.25 16.34 -7.88
CA ARG A 154 -11.00 15.87 -6.71
C ARG A 154 -11.65 14.51 -6.98
N ILE A 155 -12.32 14.38 -8.12
CA ILE A 155 -12.94 13.11 -8.54
C ILE A 155 -11.88 12.01 -8.66
N PHE A 156 -10.75 12.32 -9.30
CA PHE A 156 -9.64 11.38 -9.44
C PHE A 156 -9.12 10.88 -8.09
N ILE A 157 -8.86 11.78 -7.14
CA ILE A 157 -8.39 11.41 -5.80
C ILE A 157 -9.41 10.55 -5.06
N CYS A 158 -10.70 10.89 -5.14
CA CYS A 158 -11.78 10.07 -4.58
C CYS A 158 -11.84 8.68 -5.22
N CYS A 159 -11.66 8.57 -6.54
CA CYS A 159 -11.59 7.29 -7.24
C CYS A 159 -10.38 6.46 -6.76
N VAL A 160 -9.19 7.07 -6.64
CA VAL A 160 -8.00 6.39 -6.13
C VAL A 160 -8.22 5.87 -4.71
N PHE A 161 -8.80 6.70 -3.83
CA PHE A 161 -9.13 6.27 -2.47
C PHE A 161 -10.19 5.14 -2.46
N GLY A 162 -11.22 5.24 -3.29
CA GLY A 162 -12.24 4.20 -3.46
C GLY A 162 -11.66 2.88 -3.94
N ILE A 163 -10.73 2.92 -4.91
CA ILE A 163 -9.97 1.75 -5.37
C ILE A 163 -9.17 1.14 -4.21
N GLY A 164 -8.52 1.97 -3.39
CA GLY A 164 -7.87 1.55 -2.15
C GLY A 164 -8.84 0.85 -1.18
N ILE A 165 -10.06 1.35 -0.99
CA ILE A 165 -11.04 0.67 -0.13
C ILE A 165 -11.49 -0.65 -0.74
N LEU A 166 -11.78 -0.69 -2.04
CA LEU A 166 -12.20 -1.91 -2.73
C LEU A 166 -11.16 -3.02 -2.58
N TYR A 167 -9.88 -2.70 -2.80
CA TYR A 167 -8.80 -3.65 -2.56
C TYR A 167 -8.71 -4.06 -1.09
N ALA A 168 -8.91 -3.14 -0.14
CA ALA A 168 -8.90 -3.47 1.29
C ALA A 168 -9.99 -4.52 1.62
N ILE A 169 -11.19 -4.35 1.07
CA ILE A 169 -12.30 -5.29 1.24
C ILE A 169 -11.96 -6.65 0.64
N LEU A 170 -11.42 -6.69 -0.58
CA LEU A 170 -10.98 -7.93 -1.23
C LEU A 170 -9.92 -8.67 -0.41
N ILE A 171 -8.94 -7.94 0.13
CA ILE A 171 -7.87 -8.45 0.99
C ILE A 171 -8.45 -9.05 2.27
N ILE A 172 -9.32 -8.32 2.97
CA ILE A 172 -9.94 -8.78 4.22
C ILE A 172 -10.80 -10.03 3.96
N ASN A 173 -11.61 -10.02 2.90
CA ASN A 173 -12.45 -11.17 2.54
C ASN A 173 -11.60 -12.39 2.21
N THR A 174 -10.50 -12.20 1.49
CA THR A 174 -9.53 -13.23 1.17
C THR A 174 -8.95 -13.81 2.46
N LEU A 175 -8.40 -12.98 3.35
CA LEU A 175 -7.77 -13.40 4.60
C LEU A 175 -8.75 -14.03 5.61
N ARG A 176 -10.00 -13.54 5.69
CA ARG A 176 -11.07 -14.17 6.49
C ARG A 176 -11.41 -15.56 5.98
N ARG A 177 -11.50 -15.72 4.65
CA ARG A 177 -11.74 -17.02 4.04
C ARG A 177 -10.59 -17.99 4.30
N TYR A 178 -9.34 -17.54 4.16
CA TYR A 178 -8.15 -18.33 4.52
C TYR A 178 -8.16 -18.74 6.00
N GLY A 179 -8.46 -17.80 6.92
CA GLY A 179 -8.57 -18.08 8.35
C GLY A 179 -9.63 -19.14 8.67
N SER A 180 -10.86 -18.96 8.17
CA SER A 180 -11.97 -19.90 8.42
C SER A 180 -11.73 -21.30 7.85
N LYS A 181 -11.01 -21.43 6.72
CA LYS A 181 -10.64 -22.73 6.15
C LYS A 181 -9.58 -23.42 7.00
N MET A 182 -8.54 -22.68 7.40
CA MET A 182 -7.48 -23.16 8.27
C MET A 182 -8.00 -23.61 9.64
N ASP A 183 -8.92 -22.84 10.24
CA ASP A 183 -9.50 -23.21 11.54
C ASP A 183 -10.37 -24.47 11.45
N ARG A 184 -11.10 -24.66 10.34
CA ARG A 184 -11.90 -25.87 10.09
C ARG A 184 -11.05 -27.10 9.80
N ALA A 185 -9.93 -26.93 9.11
CA ALA A 185 -9.00 -28.04 8.85
C ALA A 185 -8.25 -28.47 10.10
N TRP A 186 -7.91 -27.52 10.98
CA TRP A 186 -7.39 -27.81 12.32
C TRP A 186 -8.39 -28.58 13.18
N LYS A 187 -9.65 -28.13 13.26
CA LYS A 187 -10.70 -28.82 14.03
C LYS A 187 -10.94 -30.26 13.58
N ARG A 188 -10.90 -30.52 12.27
CA ARG A 188 -11.06 -31.89 11.70
C ARG A 188 -9.87 -32.83 11.93
N ARG A 189 -8.73 -32.33 12.39
CA ARG A 189 -7.55 -33.16 12.71
C ARG A 189 -7.42 -33.44 14.21
N ILE A 190 -8.17 -32.70 15.04
CA ILE A 190 -8.22 -32.88 16.50
C ILE A 190 -9.42 -33.72 16.90
N ALA A 191 -10.52 -33.66 16.13
CA ALA A 191 -11.61 -34.64 16.20
C ALA A 191 -11.22 -35.92 15.47
#